data_AF-A0A496QFL6-F1
#
_entry.id   AF-A0A496QFL6-F1
#
_cell.length_a   1.000
_cell.length_b   1.000
_cell.length_c   1.000
_cell.angle_alpha   90.00
_cell.angle_beta   90.00
_cell.angle_gamma   90.00
#
_symmetry.space_group_name_H-M   'P 1'
#
loop_
_entity.id
_entity.type
_entity.pdbx_description
1 polymer ?
#
loop_
_entity_poly.entity_id
_entity_poly.type
_entity_poly.pdbx_seq_one_letter_code
_entity_poly.pdbx_strand_id
1 'polypeptide(L)' 'MYFLKSLTGLLSLGACLLERPGEGRQKKQELKSLLYQVLPEENWKIDKELLDEILDKAIDIVVSWLNRTIWKTA' A
#
# COMPACT_ATOMS: atom_id res chain seq x y z
N MET A 1 -4.38 1.94 17.34
CA MET A 1 -5.04 0.76 16.75
C MET A 1 -5.88 1.07 15.51
N TYR A 2 -6.59 2.21 15.45
CA TYR A 2 -7.37 2.62 14.26
C TYR A 2 -6.54 2.84 13.01
N PHE A 3 -5.36 3.47 13.15
CA PHE A 3 -4.47 3.80 12.05
C PHE A 3 -3.99 2.61 11.22
N LEU A 4 -3.49 1.54 11.86
CA LEU A 4 -3.04 0.33 11.15
C LEU A 4 -4.20 -0.36 10.41
N LYS A 5 -5.41 -0.30 10.98
CA LYS A 5 -6.62 -0.87 10.38
C LYS A 5 -7.08 -0.04 9.17
N SER A 6 -6.98 1.29 9.25
CA SER A 6 -7.26 2.18 8.11
C SER A 6 -6.20 2.07 7.03
N LEU A 7 -4.91 1.93 7.40
CA LEU A 7 -3.80 1.78 6.45
C LEU A 7 -3.94 0.51 5.62
N THR A 8 -4.21 -0.63 6.25
CA THR A 8 -4.43 -1.90 5.54
C THR A 8 -5.65 -1.86 4.61
N GLY A 9 -6.73 -1.18 5.00
CA GLY A 9 -7.88 -0.91 4.14
C GLY A 9 -7.52 -0.06 2.91
N LEU A 10 -6.82 1.07 3.13
CA LEU A 10 -6.37 1.97 2.06
C LEU A 10 -5.42 1.27 1.09
N LEU A 11 -4.46 0.51 1.63
CA LEU A 11 -3.54 -0.29 0.84
C LEU A 11 -4.25 -1.33 -0.01
N SER A 12 -5.25 -2.01 0.55
CA SER A 12 -6.01 -3.03 -0.18
C SER A 12 -6.84 -2.41 -1.30
N LEU A 13 -7.52 -1.30 -1.02
CA LEU A 13 -8.29 -0.56 -2.02
C LEU A 13 -7.41 0.01 -3.12
N GLY A 14 -6.28 0.64 -2.75
CA GLY A 14 -5.33 1.19 -3.70
C GLY A 14 -4.66 0.11 -4.54
N ALA A 15 -4.31 -1.03 -3.96
CA ALA A 15 -3.77 -2.17 -4.70
C ALA A 15 -4.80 -2.74 -5.69
N CYS A 16 -6.08 -2.83 -5.32
CA CYS A 16 -7.16 -3.19 -6.24
C CYS A 16 -7.41 -2.15 -7.33
N LEU A 17 -7.32 -0.86 -7.01
CA LEU A 17 -7.49 0.23 -7.97
C LEU A 17 -6.39 0.22 -9.04
N LEU A 18 -5.16 -0.11 -8.64
CA LEU A 18 -3.99 -0.17 -9.51
C LEU A 18 -3.77 -1.56 -10.12
N GLU A 19 -4.67 -2.50 -9.91
CA GLU A 19 -4.57 -3.85 -10.45
C GLU A 19 -4.59 -3.80 -11.98
N ARG A 20 -3.50 -4.26 -12.59
CA ARG A 20 -3.32 -4.44 -14.03
C ARG A 20 -2.20 -5.45 -14.28
N PRO A 21 -2.24 -6.24 -15.37
CA PRO A 21 -1.21 -7.23 -15.66
C PRO A 21 0.16 -6.56 -15.89
N GLY A 22 1.21 -7.15 -15.29
CA GLY A 22 2.58 -6.61 -15.37
C GLY A 22 2.84 -5.44 -14.41
N GLU A 23 3.96 -4.72 -14.63
CA GLU A 23 4.28 -3.43 -13.98
C GLU A 23 4.33 -3.40 -12.44
N GLY A 24 4.62 -4.52 -11.77
CA GLY A 24 4.60 -4.61 -10.30
C GLY A 24 5.39 -3.51 -9.56
N ARG A 25 6.57 -3.13 -10.08
CA ARG A 25 7.37 -2.03 -9.50
C ARG A 25 6.70 -0.66 -9.65
N GLN A 26 6.15 -0.35 -10.83
CA GLN A 26 5.47 0.93 -11.06
C GLN A 26 4.18 1.01 -10.22
N LYS A 27 3.39 -0.07 -10.17
CA LYS A 27 2.20 -0.14 -9.30
C LYS A 27 2.52 0.12 -7.83
N LYS A 28 3.64 -0.43 -7.33
CA LYS A 28 4.08 -0.19 -5.95
C LYS A 28 4.40 1.29 -5.70
N GLN A 29 5.06 1.95 -6.65
CA GLN A 29 5.39 3.37 -6.58
C GLN A 29 4.15 4.26 -6.69
N GLU A 30 3.24 3.95 -7.61
CA GLU A 30 1.94 4.62 -7.74
C GLU A 30 1.12 4.50 -6.45
N LEU A 31 1.08 3.30 -5.84
CA LEU A 31 0.39 3.08 -4.57
C LEU A 31 1.00 3.90 -3.43
N LYS A 32 2.33 3.96 -3.32
CA LYS A 32 3.01 4.84 -2.35
C LYS A 32 2.65 6.30 -2.56
N SER A 33 2.70 6.78 -3.81
CA SER A 33 2.34 8.18 -4.13
C SER A 33 0.90 8.50 -3.75
N LEU A 34 -0.05 7.61 -4.03
CA LEU A 34 -1.45 7.77 -3.61
C LEU A 34 -1.59 7.84 -2.09
N LEU A 35 -0.87 7.01 -1.35
CA LEU A 35 -0.90 7.04 0.11
C LEU A 35 -0.35 8.36 0.65
N TYR A 36 0.75 8.87 0.12
CA TYR A 36 1.28 10.18 0.52
C TYR A 36 0.31 11.33 0.22
N GLN A 37 -0.52 11.23 -0.82
CA GLN A 37 -1.55 12.24 -1.12
C GLN A 37 -2.75 12.16 -0.16
N VAL A 38 -3.15 10.94 0.23
CA VAL A 38 -4.32 10.72 1.10
C VAL A 38 -3.99 10.90 2.58
N LEU A 39 -2.72 10.73 2.93
CA LEU A 39 -2.27 10.70 4.32
C LEU A 39 -1.37 11.90 4.63
N PRO A 40 -1.92 13.00 5.20
CA PRO A 40 -1.16 14.22 5.44
C PRO A 40 0.00 13.98 6.41
N GLU A 41 1.16 14.60 6.13
CA GLU A 41 2.43 14.41 6.86
C GLU A 41 2.29 14.66 8.38
N GLU A 42 1.39 15.57 8.76
CA GLU A 42 1.07 15.92 10.15
C GLU A 42 0.55 14.74 10.99
N ASN A 43 -0.03 13.72 10.36
CA ASN A 43 -0.59 12.56 11.06
C ASN A 43 0.46 11.54 11.50
N TRP A 44 1.64 11.53 10.87
CA TRP A 44 2.56 10.40 11.02
C TRP A 44 3.51 10.61 12.19
N LYS A 45 3.93 11.85 12.50
CA LYS A 45 4.96 12.16 13.52
C LYS A 45 6.14 11.16 13.49
N ILE A 46 6.42 10.62 12.31
CA ILE A 46 7.38 9.56 12.03
C ILE A 46 8.29 10.11 10.94
N ASP A 47 9.57 9.80 11.05
CA ASP A 47 10.55 10.16 10.05
C ASP A 47 10.18 9.60 8.66
N LYS A 48 10.43 10.38 7.61
CA LYS A 48 10.01 10.05 6.25
C LYS A 48 10.67 8.76 5.72
N GLU A 49 11.94 8.51 6.05
CA GLU A 49 12.62 7.27 5.67
C GLU A 49 11.98 6.06 6.35
N LEU A 50 11.68 6.19 7.65
CA LEU A 50 11.04 5.13 8.41
C LEU A 50 9.62 4.85 7.91
N LEU A 51 8.87 5.90 7.57
CA LEU A 51 7.54 5.78 6.96
C LEU A 51 7.62 5.04 5.63
N ASP A 52 8.59 5.37 4.79
CA ASP A 52 8.73 4.77 3.47
C ASP A 52 9.03 3.26 3.55
N GLU A 53 9.85 2.84 4.54
CA GLU A 53 10.13 1.43 4.80
C GLU A 53 8.90 0.68 5.33
N ILE A 54 8.12 1.30 6.22
CA ILE A 54 6.87 0.74 6.74
C ILE A 54 5.87 0.55 5.59
N LEU A 55 5.70 1.56 4.74
CA LEU A 55 4.79 1.49 3.59
C LEU A 55 5.23 0.41 2.61
N ASP A 56 6.53 0.27 2.35
CA ASP A 56 7.04 -0.79 1.47
C ASP A 56 6.67 -2.19 1.97
N LYS A 57 6.93 -2.47 3.25
CA LYS A 57 6.60 -3.77 3.86
C LYS A 57 5.08 -3.99 3.91
N ALA A 58 4.32 -2.97 4.25
CA ALA A 58 2.87 -3.07 4.34
C ALA A 58 2.24 -3.34 2.97
N ILE A 59 2.72 -2.68 1.91
CA ILE A 59 2.29 -2.95 0.53
C ILE A 59 2.63 -4.39 0.15
N ASP A 60 3.85 -4.86 0.41
CA ASP A 60 4.25 -6.23 0.07
C ASP A 60 3.37 -7.27 0.77
N ILE A 61 3.03 -7.06 2.04
CA ILE A 61 2.12 -7.94 2.80
C ILE A 61 0.73 -7.95 2.16
N VAL A 62 0.16 -6.78 1.86
CA VAL A 62 -1.18 -6.67 1.28
C VAL A 62 -1.23 -7.27 -0.11
N VAL A 63 -0.27 -6.97 -0.98
CA VAL A 63 -0.19 -7.53 -2.34
C VAL A 63 0.02 -9.04 -2.30
N SER A 64 0.88 -9.54 -1.41
CA SER A 64 1.06 -10.99 -1.23
C SER A 64 -0.23 -11.66 -0.78
N TRP A 65 -0.97 -11.04 0.14
CA TRP A 65 -2.27 -11.53 0.58
C TRP A 65 -3.27 -11.53 -0.58
N LEU A 66 -3.41 -10.43 -1.33
CA LEU A 66 -4.30 -10.30 -2.48
C LEU A 66 -4.00 -11.34 -3.56
N ASN A 67 -2.71 -11.57 -3.88
CA ASN A 67 -2.29 -12.62 -4.82
C ASN A 67 -2.69 -14.03 -4.34
N ARG A 68 -2.67 -14.30 -3.03
CA ARG A 68 -3.03 -15.60 -2.47
C ARG A 68 -4.54 -15.81 -2.36
N THR A 69 -5.32 -14.74 -2.19
CA THR A 69 -6.75 -14.83 -1.88
C THR A 69 -7.64 -14.40 -3.04
N ILE A 70 -7.46 -13.18 -3.56
CA ILE A 70 -8.35 -12.54 -4.53
C ILE A 70 -7.87 -12.81 -5.96
N TRP A 71 -6.61 -12.48 -6.25
CA TRP A 71 -6.02 -12.62 -7.58
C TRP A 71 -5.38 -13.99 -7.78
N LYS A 72 -5.96 -15.05 -7.18
CA LYS A 72 -5.48 -16.43 -7.32
C LYS A 72 -5.29 -16.74 -8.79
N THR A 73 -4.03 -16.65 -9.23
CA THR A 73 -3.51 -17.04 -10.54
C THR A 73 -4.56 -16.92 -11.66
N ALA A 74 -4.82 -15.69 -12.12
CA ALA A 74 -5.26 -15.50 -13.50
C ALA A 74 -4.11 -15.89 -14.45
#